data_AF-A0A2V9KQ76-F1
#
_entry.id   AF-A0A2V9KQ76-F1
#
_cell.length_a   1.000
_cell.length_b   1.000
_cell.length_c   1.000
_cell.angle_alpha   90.00
_cell.angle_beta   90.00
_cell.angle_gamma   90.00
#
_symmetry.space_group_name_H-M   'P 1'
#
loop_
_entity.id
_entity.type
_entity.pdbx_description
1 polymer ?
#
loop_
_entity_poly.entity_id
_entity_poly.type
_entity_poly.pdbx_seq_one_letter_code
_entity_poly.pdbx_strand_id
1 'polypeptide(L)'
;MGWNEGSVHRRRRIGPWPDNRRLAQVARARKTYIATSLVEREGTAIYNTAVLIDRDGRLVGKYRKVNLPYDEFEDGITPGSEYPVFQTDFGKVGMMICWDSQFPDAARALALQGAEIILMPIWDGTAPLTLARAIENQVFLVTSAYGDPSVILDPQGKQVAIATEQGTAAIATIDLNRRYESHLGVMRERIVRELHPEIPVKRPGFVQ
;
A
#
# COMPACT_ATOMS: atom_id res chain seq x y z
N MET A 1 0.37 -5.75 -33.46
CA MET A 1 -0.95 -5.22 -33.09
C MET A 1 -0.70 -4.00 -32.23
N GLY A 2 -0.93 -2.82 -32.79
CA GLY A 2 -0.42 -1.54 -32.27
C GLY A 2 -1.13 -1.07 -31.02
N TRP A 3 -0.33 -0.66 -30.03
CA TRP A 3 -0.77 0.12 -28.90
C TRP A 3 -1.00 1.56 -29.36
N ASN A 4 -2.26 2.02 -29.33
CA ASN A 4 -2.60 3.40 -29.63
C ASN A 4 -2.30 4.28 -28.40
N GLU A 5 -1.22 5.05 -28.47
CA GLU A 5 -0.73 6.00 -27.45
C GLU A 5 -1.57 7.29 -27.33
N GLY A 6 -2.86 7.27 -27.71
CA GLY A 6 -3.54 8.49 -28.14
C GLY A 6 -4.60 9.12 -27.23
N SER A 7 -5.06 8.52 -26.12
CA SER A 7 -6.37 8.96 -25.58
C SER A 7 -6.64 8.91 -24.07
N VAL A 8 -5.72 8.50 -23.20
CA VAL A 8 -6.06 8.33 -21.76
C VAL A 8 -5.74 9.55 -20.88
N HIS A 9 -4.84 10.45 -21.30
CA HIS A 9 -4.28 11.45 -20.37
C HIS A 9 -4.86 12.86 -20.60
N ARG A 10 -6.19 12.99 -20.51
CA ARG A 10 -6.81 14.30 -20.28
C ARG A 10 -6.39 14.78 -18.89
N ARG A 11 -5.40 15.68 -18.85
CA ARG A 11 -4.93 16.49 -17.70
C ARG A 11 -5.93 16.49 -16.54
N ARG A 12 -5.80 15.53 -15.62
CA ARG A 12 -6.50 15.62 -14.35
C ARG A 12 -5.68 16.53 -13.47
N ARG A 13 -6.17 17.76 -13.37
CA ARG A 13 -5.70 18.76 -12.43
C ARG A 13 -5.60 18.09 -11.05
N ILE A 14 -4.38 17.81 -10.62
CA ILE A 14 -4.07 17.49 -9.24
C ILE A 14 -4.44 18.75 -8.44
N GLY A 15 -5.69 18.78 -7.98
CA GLY A 15 -6.19 19.86 -7.14
C GLY A 15 -5.86 19.57 -5.68
N PRO A 16 -5.54 20.59 -4.87
CA PRO A 16 -5.47 20.41 -3.42
C PRO A 16 -6.83 19.90 -2.91
N TRP A 17 -6.82 18.88 -2.06
CA TRP A 17 -8.07 18.31 -1.55
C TRP A 17 -8.77 19.27 -0.54
N PRO A 18 -10.11 19.39 -0.61
CA PRO A 18 -10.93 20.07 0.38
C PRO A 18 -11.17 19.19 1.62
N ASP A 19 -10.54 19.58 2.73
CA ASP A 19 -10.91 19.26 4.12
C ASP A 19 -10.98 17.77 4.52
N ASN A 20 -9.84 17.21 4.98
CA ASN A 20 -9.76 15.94 5.75
C ASN A 20 -10.81 15.85 6.88
N ARG A 21 -11.39 16.99 7.29
CA ARG A 21 -12.49 17.09 8.23
C ARG A 21 -13.67 16.18 7.90
N ARG A 22 -14.04 15.98 6.63
CA ARG A 22 -15.19 15.08 6.34
C ARG A 22 -14.88 13.63 6.66
N LEU A 23 -13.70 13.13 6.26
CA LEU A 23 -13.28 11.78 6.59
C LEU A 23 -13.03 11.62 8.10
N ALA A 24 -12.44 12.62 8.74
CA ALA A 24 -12.30 12.66 10.21
C ALA A 24 -13.65 12.61 10.94
N GLN A 25 -14.65 13.34 10.47
CA GLN A 25 -16.01 13.30 11.01
C GLN A 25 -16.63 11.92 10.83
N VAL A 26 -16.47 11.29 9.67
CA VAL A 26 -16.97 9.92 9.42
C VAL A 26 -16.25 8.91 10.32
N ALA A 27 -14.93 8.98 10.42
CA ALA A 27 -14.12 8.12 11.27
C ALA A 27 -14.59 8.21 12.75
N ARG A 28 -14.79 9.44 13.24
CA ARG A 28 -15.32 9.72 14.58
C ARG A 28 -16.74 9.20 14.79
N ALA A 29 -17.64 9.48 13.85
CA ALA A 29 -19.04 9.10 13.94
C ALA A 29 -19.24 7.58 13.88
N ARG A 30 -18.38 6.88 13.13
CA ARG A 30 -18.43 5.42 12.95
C ARG A 30 -17.47 4.67 13.88
N LYS A 31 -16.66 5.37 14.68
CA LYS A 31 -15.63 4.79 15.55
C LYS A 31 -14.72 3.80 14.83
N THR A 32 -14.29 4.18 13.62
CA THR A 32 -13.45 3.35 12.73
C THR A 32 -12.18 4.08 12.35
N TYR A 33 -11.14 3.31 12.03
CA TYR A 33 -10.00 3.84 11.30
C TYR A 33 -10.37 4.00 9.82
N ILE A 34 -9.78 4.99 9.16
CA ILE A 34 -9.92 5.21 7.70
C ILE A 34 -8.53 5.40 7.11
N ALA A 35 -8.18 4.57 6.13
CA ALA A 35 -7.02 4.78 5.27
C ALA A 35 -7.49 5.28 3.90
N THR A 36 -6.80 6.29 3.36
CA THR A 36 -7.10 6.83 2.03
C THR A 36 -5.84 7.43 1.41
N SER A 37 -5.85 7.76 0.12
CA SER A 37 -4.76 8.48 -0.55
C SER A 37 -5.21 9.84 -1.07
N LEU A 38 -4.27 10.77 -1.13
CA LEU A 38 -4.45 12.16 -1.53
C LEU A 38 -3.16 12.71 -2.13
N VAL A 39 -3.27 13.88 -2.74
CA VAL A 39 -2.09 14.67 -3.12
C VAL A 39 -1.78 15.65 -2.01
N GLU A 40 -0.59 15.51 -1.44
CA GLU A 40 -0.04 16.38 -0.40
C GLU A 40 0.88 17.42 -1.04
N ARG A 41 0.84 18.66 -0.55
CA ARG A 41 1.79 19.70 -0.92
C ARG A 41 2.55 20.16 0.33
N GLU A 42 3.86 20.16 0.27
CA GLU A 42 4.76 20.67 1.32
C GLU A 42 5.77 21.61 0.68
N GLY A 43 5.60 22.91 0.91
CA GLY A 43 6.34 23.93 0.17
C GLY A 43 6.11 23.82 -1.33
N THR A 44 7.19 23.62 -2.09
CA THR A 44 7.17 23.40 -3.55
C THR A 44 6.98 21.95 -3.94
N ALA A 45 7.20 21.00 -3.02
CA ALA A 45 7.09 19.58 -3.29
C ALA A 45 5.62 19.12 -3.28
N ILE A 46 5.32 18.14 -4.13
CA ILE A 46 4.01 17.52 -4.28
C ILE A 46 4.19 16.01 -4.11
N TYR A 47 3.37 15.36 -3.30
CA TYR A 47 3.50 13.94 -2.98
C TYR A 47 2.20 13.18 -3.21
N ASN A 48 2.29 11.96 -3.73
CA ASN A 48 1.23 10.97 -3.67
C ASN A 48 1.25 10.32 -2.27
N THR A 49 0.25 10.58 -1.44
CA THR A 49 0.31 10.33 0.00
C THR A 49 -0.89 9.52 0.48
N ALA A 50 -0.65 8.42 1.18
CA ALA A 50 -1.66 7.72 1.96
C ALA A 50 -1.69 8.27 3.39
N VAL A 51 -2.89 8.38 3.97
CA VAL A 51 -3.09 8.86 5.35
C VAL A 51 -3.93 7.85 6.12
N LEU A 52 -3.63 7.71 7.41
CA LEU A 52 -4.40 6.90 8.35
C LEU A 52 -5.05 7.81 9.40
N ILE A 53 -6.37 7.73 9.53
CA ILE A 53 -7.18 8.51 10.46
C ILE A 53 -7.75 7.55 11.52
N ASP A 54 -7.68 7.93 12.80
CA ASP A 54 -8.14 7.11 13.93
C ASP A 54 -9.66 7.21 14.19
N ARG A 55 -10.13 6.43 15.17
CA ARG A 55 -11.54 6.38 15.61
C ARG A 55 -12.06 7.69 16.22
N ASP A 56 -11.20 8.65 16.52
CA ASP A 56 -11.55 9.98 17.00
C ASP A 56 -11.46 11.04 15.89
N GLY A 57 -11.10 10.63 14.68
CA GLY A 57 -10.90 11.51 13.53
C GLY A 57 -9.57 12.26 13.55
N ARG A 58 -8.58 11.82 14.32
CA ARG A 58 -7.23 12.39 14.31
C ARG A 58 -6.35 11.70 13.27
N LEU A 59 -5.41 12.45 12.69
CA LEU A 59 -4.40 11.87 11.82
C LEU A 59 -3.42 11.05 12.68
N VAL A 60 -3.34 9.74 12.43
CA VAL A 60 -2.33 8.84 13.01
C VAL A 60 -0.99 9.08 12.35
N GLY A 61 -1.00 9.20 11.02
CA GLY A 61 0.20 9.44 10.24
C GLY A 61 -0.06 9.36 8.74
N LYS A 62 1.03 9.52 7.97
CA LYS A 62 1.02 9.56 6.52
C LYS A 62 2.17 8.72 5.96
N TYR A 63 1.96 8.17 4.78
CA TYR A 63 2.96 7.49 3.95
C TYR A 63 3.02 8.21 2.61
N ARG A 64 4.19 8.70 2.22
CA ARG A 64 4.43 9.26 0.89
C ARG A 64 4.95 8.14 -0.01
N LYS A 65 4.31 7.92 -1.15
CA LYS A 65 4.66 6.87 -2.12
C LYS A 65 6.13 6.95 -2.47
N VAL A 66 6.87 5.86 -2.23
CA VAL A 66 8.32 5.82 -2.45
C VAL A 66 8.63 5.49 -3.91
N ASN A 67 7.99 4.46 -4.46
CA ASN A 67 8.25 4.04 -5.83
C ASN A 67 7.27 4.70 -6.79
N LEU A 68 7.75 5.72 -7.50
CA LEU A 68 6.95 6.43 -8.48
C LEU A 68 6.99 5.73 -9.85
N PRO A 69 5.84 5.56 -10.52
CA PRO A 69 5.85 5.26 -11.95
C PRO A 69 6.35 6.48 -12.74
N TYR A 70 6.79 6.25 -13.97
CA TYR A 70 7.44 7.27 -14.79
C TYR A 70 6.57 8.52 -15.01
N ASP A 71 5.27 8.33 -15.22
CA ASP A 71 4.29 9.39 -15.39
C ASP A 71 4.15 10.29 -14.14
N GLU A 72 4.07 9.71 -12.94
CA GLU A 72 4.05 10.51 -11.70
C GLU A 72 5.34 11.31 -11.51
N PHE A 73 6.48 10.74 -11.88
CA PHE A 73 7.78 11.43 -11.82
C PHE A 73 7.81 12.62 -12.79
N GLU A 74 7.39 12.43 -14.04
CA GLU A 74 7.30 13.50 -15.05
C GLU A 74 6.30 14.61 -14.66
N ASP A 75 5.23 14.25 -13.96
CA ASP A 75 4.25 15.20 -13.40
C ASP A 75 4.78 15.98 -12.18
N GLY A 76 6.04 15.76 -11.78
CA GLY A 76 6.71 16.47 -10.69
C GLY A 76 6.32 15.99 -9.29
N ILE A 77 5.80 14.77 -9.17
CA ILE A 77 5.59 14.13 -7.87
C ILE A 77 6.96 13.81 -7.27
N THR A 78 7.15 14.24 -6.03
CA THR A 78 8.34 13.95 -5.24
C THR A 78 8.17 12.58 -4.57
N PRO A 79 9.17 11.69 -4.63
CA PRO A 79 9.10 10.41 -3.95
C PRO A 79 9.16 10.59 -2.44
N GLY A 80 8.49 9.70 -1.71
CA GLY A 80 8.71 9.52 -0.29
C GLY A 80 10.06 8.86 0.01
N SER A 81 10.44 8.84 1.28
CA SER A 81 11.73 8.33 1.74
C SER A 81 11.64 7.32 2.89
N GLU A 82 10.42 6.95 3.30
CA GLU A 82 10.17 6.17 4.52
C GLU A 82 9.04 5.16 4.32
N TYR A 83 9.09 4.07 5.09
CA TYR A 83 8.05 3.05 5.15
C TYR A 83 7.50 2.95 6.59
N PRO A 84 6.75 3.95 7.09
CA PRO A 84 6.29 3.99 8.47
C PRO A 84 5.26 2.90 8.77
N VAL A 85 5.33 2.36 9.99
CA VAL A 85 4.32 1.46 10.57
C VAL A 85 3.62 2.16 11.73
N PHE A 86 2.30 2.14 11.70
CA PHE A 86 1.44 2.84 12.65
C PHE A 86 0.90 1.86 13.69
N GLN A 87 1.08 2.19 14.97
CA GLN A 87 0.44 1.46 16.06
C GLN A 87 -1.03 1.84 16.13
N THR A 88 -1.91 0.84 16.14
CA THR A 88 -3.35 1.02 16.36
C THR A 88 -3.80 0.22 17.59
N ASP A 89 -5.08 0.33 17.96
CA ASP A 89 -5.67 -0.42 19.07
C ASP A 89 -5.93 -1.90 18.76
N PHE A 90 -5.82 -2.31 17.49
CA PHE A 90 -6.01 -3.70 17.07
C PHE A 90 -4.73 -4.36 16.57
N GLY A 91 -3.70 -3.60 16.16
CA GLY A 91 -2.45 -4.15 15.62
C GLY A 91 -1.58 -3.09 14.94
N LYS A 92 -0.52 -3.54 14.28
CA LYS A 92 0.40 -2.67 13.53
C LYS A 92 0.03 -2.59 12.06
N VAL A 93 -0.16 -1.38 11.55
CA VAL A 93 -0.61 -1.11 10.17
C VAL A 93 0.48 -0.41 9.38
N GLY A 94 0.86 -0.99 8.25
CA GLY A 94 1.65 -0.34 7.21
C GLY A 94 0.76 0.18 6.07
N MET A 95 1.28 1.13 5.28
CA MET A 95 0.64 1.59 4.06
C MET A 95 1.65 1.61 2.91
N MET A 96 1.20 1.22 1.72
CA MET A 96 1.91 1.36 0.46
C MET A 96 0.92 1.78 -0.64
N ILE A 97 1.38 2.28 -1.79
CA ILE A 97 0.47 2.81 -2.82
C ILE A 97 0.81 2.19 -4.18
N CYS A 98 -0.17 1.51 -4.79
CA CYS A 98 -0.19 1.12 -6.19
C CYS A 98 1.15 0.54 -6.71
N TRP A 99 1.95 1.37 -7.38
CA TRP A 99 3.23 1.03 -8.00
C TRP A 99 4.26 0.47 -7.01
N ASP A 100 4.15 0.78 -5.72
CA ASP A 100 4.98 0.14 -4.69
C ASP A 100 4.87 -1.39 -4.71
N SER A 101 3.76 -1.97 -5.18
CA SER A 101 3.60 -3.43 -5.27
C SER A 101 4.57 -4.09 -6.24
N GLN A 102 5.09 -3.34 -7.21
CA GLN A 102 6.11 -3.83 -8.14
C GLN A 102 7.44 -4.11 -7.43
N PHE A 103 7.68 -3.47 -6.29
CA PHE A 103 8.93 -3.55 -5.55
C PHE A 103 8.72 -4.38 -4.26
N PRO A 104 9.34 -5.56 -4.13
CA PRO A 104 9.22 -6.36 -2.91
C PRO A 104 9.69 -5.62 -1.66
N ASP A 105 10.64 -4.69 -1.82
CA ASP A 105 11.26 -3.89 -0.77
C ASP A 105 10.24 -3.10 0.06
N ALA A 106 9.18 -2.56 -0.55
CA ALA A 106 8.19 -1.76 0.17
C ALA A 106 7.42 -2.60 1.20
N ALA A 107 6.84 -3.73 0.76
CA ALA A 107 6.13 -4.63 1.66
C ALA A 107 7.08 -5.30 2.67
N ARG A 108 8.31 -5.63 2.23
CA ARG A 108 9.36 -6.16 3.10
C ARG A 108 9.71 -5.19 4.22
N ALA A 109 9.98 -3.93 3.90
CA ALA A 109 10.36 -2.92 4.88
C ALA A 109 9.26 -2.72 5.94
N LEU A 110 7.99 -2.68 5.53
CA LEU A 110 6.84 -2.59 6.44
C LEU A 110 6.74 -3.82 7.35
N ALA A 111 6.87 -5.03 6.78
CA ALA A 111 6.79 -6.27 7.54
C ALA A 111 7.94 -6.44 8.55
N LEU A 112 9.15 -6.02 8.19
CA LEU A 112 10.31 -6.06 9.10
C LEU A 112 10.18 -5.09 10.26
N GLN A 113 9.46 -3.98 10.07
CA GLN A 113 9.09 -3.06 11.15
C GLN A 113 7.89 -3.57 11.98
N GLY A 114 7.37 -4.76 11.65
CA GLY A 114 6.34 -5.45 12.39
C GLY A 114 4.91 -5.12 11.94
N ALA A 115 4.71 -4.60 10.73
CA ALA A 115 3.36 -4.50 10.17
C ALA A 115 2.68 -5.87 10.12
N GLU A 116 1.45 -5.94 10.58
CA GLU A 116 0.59 -7.14 10.55
C GLU A 116 -0.43 -7.03 9.42
N ILE A 117 -0.82 -5.79 9.09
CA ILE A 117 -1.69 -5.43 7.98
C ILE A 117 -0.99 -4.39 7.11
N ILE A 118 -1.04 -4.57 5.80
CA ILE A 118 -0.67 -3.54 4.82
C ILE A 118 -1.93 -3.09 4.08
N LEU A 119 -2.24 -1.80 4.18
CA LEU A 119 -3.34 -1.16 3.45
C LEU A 119 -2.79 -0.52 2.17
N MET A 120 -3.38 -0.85 1.03
CA MET A 120 -2.90 -0.40 -0.28
C MET A 120 -4.02 0.21 -1.14
N PRO A 121 -4.18 1.54 -1.11
CA PRO A 121 -4.89 2.25 -2.16
C PRO A 121 -4.20 2.00 -3.51
N ILE A 122 -4.98 1.59 -4.52
CA ILE A 122 -4.45 1.19 -5.83
C ILE A 122 -5.45 1.54 -6.93
N TRP A 123 -4.95 1.80 -8.14
CA TRP A 123 -5.83 1.99 -9.29
C TRP A 123 -6.19 0.65 -9.93
N ASP A 124 -5.18 -0.08 -10.40
CA ASP A 124 -5.21 -1.35 -11.15
C ASP A 124 -3.90 -2.12 -10.85
N GLY A 125 -3.83 -3.41 -11.19
CA GLY A 125 -2.63 -4.24 -11.21
C GLY A 125 -2.53 -5.17 -10.02
N THR A 126 -3.67 -5.49 -9.41
CA THR A 126 -3.71 -6.02 -8.03
C THR A 126 -3.24 -7.47 -7.92
N ALA A 127 -3.83 -8.41 -8.65
CA ALA A 127 -3.95 -9.78 -8.12
C ALA A 127 -2.63 -10.55 -7.89
N PRO A 128 -1.71 -10.72 -8.87
CA PRO A 128 -0.57 -11.62 -8.67
C PRO A 128 0.49 -11.08 -7.71
N LEU A 129 0.78 -9.77 -7.79
CA LEU A 129 1.82 -9.15 -6.98
C LEU A 129 1.37 -8.98 -5.54
N THR A 130 0.13 -8.56 -5.30
CA THR A 130 -0.39 -8.44 -3.93
C THR A 130 -0.41 -9.78 -3.22
N LEU A 131 -0.72 -10.86 -3.94
CA LEU A 131 -0.61 -12.23 -3.44
C LEU A 131 0.83 -12.55 -3.02
N ALA A 132 1.82 -12.29 -3.89
CA ALA A 132 3.22 -12.51 -3.56
C ALA A 132 3.68 -11.72 -2.34
N ARG A 133 3.31 -10.42 -2.26
CA ARG A 133 3.65 -9.53 -1.13
C ARG A 133 3.04 -10.01 0.18
N ALA A 134 1.80 -10.51 0.16
CA ALA A 134 1.15 -11.07 1.35
C ALA A 134 1.87 -12.33 1.85
N ILE A 135 2.16 -13.28 0.95
CA ILE A 135 2.77 -14.57 1.28
C ILE A 135 4.21 -14.41 1.77
N GLU A 136 5.05 -13.69 1.01
CA GLU A 136 6.50 -13.61 1.29
C GLU A 136 6.82 -12.84 2.58
N ASN A 137 5.88 -11.99 3.02
CA ASN A 137 5.99 -11.18 4.23
C ASN A 137 5.08 -11.65 5.36
N GLN A 138 4.21 -12.63 5.11
CA GLN A 138 3.22 -13.15 6.06
C GLN A 138 2.42 -12.05 6.75
N VAL A 139 1.83 -11.18 5.95
CA VAL A 139 0.99 -10.07 6.40
C VAL A 139 -0.38 -10.18 5.76
N PHE A 140 -1.39 -9.62 6.42
CA PHE A 140 -2.63 -9.32 5.71
C PHE A 140 -2.37 -8.19 4.72
N LEU A 141 -2.86 -8.31 3.50
CA LEU A 141 -2.77 -7.25 2.50
C LEU A 141 -4.17 -6.91 2.01
N VAL A 142 -4.53 -5.64 2.15
CA VAL A 142 -5.86 -5.11 1.81
C VAL A 142 -5.73 -4.11 0.69
N THR A 143 -6.40 -4.34 -0.43
CA THR A 143 -6.45 -3.39 -1.54
C THR A 143 -7.76 -2.62 -1.53
N SER A 144 -7.66 -1.33 -1.85
CA SER A 144 -8.81 -0.50 -2.23
C SER A 144 -8.58 -0.05 -3.66
N ALA A 145 -9.17 -0.80 -4.59
CA ALA A 145 -8.93 -0.69 -6.03
C ALA A 145 -10.05 0.10 -6.74
N TYR A 146 -9.68 0.86 -7.78
CA TYR A 146 -10.63 1.63 -8.60
C TYR A 146 -11.03 0.91 -9.90
N GLY A 147 -10.03 0.40 -10.64
CA GLY A 147 -10.17 -0.31 -11.91
C GLY A 147 -10.24 -1.83 -11.77
N ASP A 148 -9.76 -2.36 -10.64
CA ASP A 148 -9.74 -3.78 -10.31
C ASP A 148 -10.66 -4.11 -9.12
N PRO A 149 -10.93 -5.41 -8.86
CA PRO A 149 -11.54 -5.83 -7.61
C PRO A 149 -10.70 -5.43 -6.39
N SER A 150 -11.37 -4.94 -5.35
CA SER A 150 -10.75 -4.76 -4.03
C SER A 150 -10.68 -6.10 -3.31
N VAL A 151 -9.55 -6.44 -2.71
CA VAL A 151 -9.29 -7.77 -2.14
C VAL A 151 -8.69 -7.67 -0.74
N ILE A 152 -9.08 -8.61 0.12
CA ILE A 152 -8.44 -8.86 1.41
C ILE A 152 -7.75 -10.23 1.31
N LEU A 153 -6.43 -10.24 1.48
CA LEU A 153 -5.59 -11.43 1.44
C LEU A 153 -5.06 -11.72 2.86
N ASP A 154 -5.05 -12.99 3.25
CA ASP A 154 -4.39 -13.43 4.48
C ASP A 154 -2.88 -13.72 4.27
N PRO A 155 -2.12 -13.95 5.36
CA PRO A 155 -0.69 -14.28 5.29
C PRO A 155 -0.29 -15.53 4.47
N GLN A 156 -1.23 -16.40 4.10
CA GLN A 156 -1.00 -17.54 3.19
C GLN A 156 -1.41 -17.21 1.75
N GLY A 157 -1.87 -16.00 1.49
CA GLY A 157 -2.40 -15.59 0.21
C GLY A 157 -3.81 -16.09 -0.07
N LYS A 158 -4.53 -16.62 0.93
CA LYS A 158 -5.94 -16.92 0.76
C LYS A 158 -6.70 -15.60 0.63
N GLN A 159 -7.49 -15.49 -0.42
CA GLN A 159 -8.47 -14.43 -0.57
C GLN A 159 -9.61 -14.63 0.44
N VAL A 160 -9.65 -13.80 1.48
CA VAL A 160 -10.68 -13.88 2.52
C VAL A 160 -11.94 -13.08 2.18
N ALA A 161 -11.82 -12.03 1.37
CA ALA A 161 -12.93 -11.30 0.78
C ALA A 161 -12.52 -10.60 -0.52
N ILE A 162 -13.49 -10.36 -1.40
CA ILE A 162 -13.32 -9.62 -2.65
C ILE A 162 -14.57 -8.80 -2.95
N ALA A 163 -14.38 -7.63 -3.54
CA ALA A 163 -15.43 -6.80 -4.11
C ALA A 163 -15.14 -6.61 -5.60
N THR A 164 -15.91 -7.29 -6.45
CA THR A 164 -15.73 -7.30 -7.90
C THR A 164 -16.54 -6.23 -8.62
N GLU A 165 -17.57 -5.70 -7.98
CA GLU A 165 -18.46 -4.70 -8.56
C GLU A 165 -18.11 -3.29 -8.06
N GLN A 166 -18.09 -2.31 -8.95
CA GLN A 166 -17.86 -0.92 -8.57
C GLN A 166 -18.92 -0.44 -7.57
N GLY A 167 -18.47 0.27 -6.52
CA GLY A 167 -19.35 0.76 -5.46
C GLY A 167 -19.68 -0.26 -4.36
N THR A 168 -19.15 -1.49 -4.46
CA THR A 168 -19.26 -2.49 -3.39
C THR A 168 -18.02 -2.48 -2.49
N ALA A 169 -18.07 -3.20 -1.37
CA ALA A 169 -16.98 -3.29 -0.40
C ALA A 169 -16.67 -4.76 -0.05
N ALA A 170 -15.38 -5.10 -0.02
CA ALA A 170 -14.91 -6.36 0.51
C ALA A 170 -14.87 -6.25 2.04
N ILE A 171 -15.54 -7.17 2.74
CA ILE A 171 -15.64 -7.13 4.20
C ILE A 171 -15.26 -8.51 4.75
N ALA A 172 -14.34 -8.54 5.70
CA ALA A 172 -13.93 -9.74 6.41
C ALA A 172 -13.68 -9.43 7.90
N THR A 173 -13.97 -10.41 8.75
CA THR A 173 -13.43 -10.43 10.12
C THR A 173 -12.14 -11.25 10.11
N ILE A 174 -11.06 -10.67 10.61
CA ILE A 174 -9.75 -11.31 10.67
C ILE A 174 -9.28 -11.41 12.12
N ASP A 175 -8.41 -12.39 12.40
CA ASP A 175 -7.79 -12.57 13.70
C ASP A 175 -6.27 -12.38 13.57
N LEU A 176 -5.77 -11.28 14.14
CA LEU A 176 -4.35 -10.96 14.14
C LEU A 176 -3.55 -11.78 15.18
N ASN A 177 -4.22 -12.42 16.14
CA ASN A 177 -3.56 -13.33 17.07
C ASN A 177 -3.32 -14.71 16.46
N ARG A 178 -4.04 -15.06 15.40
CA ARG A 178 -3.84 -16.32 14.70
C ARG A 178 -2.39 -16.42 14.21
N ARG A 179 -1.75 -17.54 14.53
CA ARG A 179 -0.44 -17.87 13.98
C ARG A 179 -0.61 -18.55 12.63
N TYR A 180 0.17 -18.03 11.70
CA TYR A 180 0.08 -18.33 10.29
C TYR A 180 1.35 -19.06 9.89
N GLU A 181 1.36 -20.35 10.20
CA GLU A 181 2.48 -21.23 9.87
C GLU A 181 2.42 -21.65 8.40
N SER A 182 3.59 -21.72 7.78
CA SER A 182 3.77 -22.32 6.47
C SER A 182 4.71 -23.50 6.60
N HIS A 183 4.72 -24.41 5.63
CA HIS A 183 5.76 -25.45 5.54
C HIS A 183 7.18 -24.86 5.42
N LEU A 184 7.29 -23.56 5.09
CA LEU A 184 8.51 -22.78 5.07
C LEU A 184 8.76 -22.01 6.38
N GLY A 185 7.97 -22.22 7.44
CA GLY A 185 8.09 -21.48 8.70
C GLY A 185 7.68 -20.01 8.60
N VAL A 186 8.29 -19.15 9.42
CA VAL A 186 7.98 -17.71 9.53
C VAL A 186 8.88 -16.90 8.57
N MET A 187 8.47 -16.78 7.32
CA MET A 187 9.26 -16.18 6.23
C MET A 187 9.73 -14.74 6.51
N ARG A 188 8.93 -13.92 7.21
CA ARG A 188 9.34 -12.55 7.54
C ARG A 188 10.61 -12.46 8.40
N GLU A 189 10.84 -13.47 9.24
CA GLU A 189 12.03 -13.57 10.10
C GLU A 189 13.18 -14.28 9.38
N ARG A 190 12.87 -15.28 8.54
CA ARG A 190 13.85 -16.09 7.81
C ARG A 190 14.52 -15.31 6.69
N ILE A 191 13.75 -14.60 5.86
CA ILE A 191 14.26 -14.03 4.61
C ILE A 191 15.43 -13.08 4.85
N VAL A 192 15.43 -12.26 5.90
CA VAL A 192 16.56 -11.35 6.17
C VAL A 192 17.82 -12.09 6.61
N ARG A 193 17.67 -13.27 7.24
CA ARG A 193 18.78 -14.10 7.71
C ARG A 193 19.35 -14.99 6.63
N GLU A 194 18.51 -15.35 5.65
CA GLU A 194 18.84 -16.25 4.55
C GLU A 194 19.08 -15.49 3.23
N LEU A 195 18.90 -14.16 3.23
CA LEU A 195 19.28 -13.30 2.11
C LEU A 195 20.80 -13.25 2.01
N HIS A 196 21.30 -13.29 0.78
CA HIS A 196 22.72 -13.21 0.47
C HIS A 196 23.07 -11.87 -0.21
N PRO A 197 23.03 -10.73 0.52
CA PRO A 197 23.32 -9.42 -0.05
C PRO A 197 24.78 -9.27 -0.51
N GLU A 198 25.67 -10.15 -0.06
CA GLU A 198 27.07 -10.21 -0.45
C GLU A 198 27.28 -10.72 -1.89
N ILE A 199 26.30 -11.42 -2.47
CA ILE A 199 26.42 -11.93 -3.84
C ILE A 199 26.30 -10.74 -4.81
N PRO A 200 27.35 -10.44 -5.59
CA PRO A 200 27.34 -9.28 -6.48
C PRO A 200 26.36 -9.49 -7.63
N VAL A 201 25.36 -8.61 -7.72
CA VAL A 201 24.43 -8.57 -8.85
C VAL A 201 24.89 -7.52 -9.85
N LYS A 202 25.22 -7.92 -11.08
CA LYS A 202 25.48 -6.98 -12.17
C LYS A 202 24.18 -6.23 -12.49
N ARG A 203 24.07 -4.98 -12.05
CA ARG A 203 22.94 -4.11 -12.40
C ARG A 203 23.16 -3.58 -13.82
N PRO A 204 22.25 -3.81 -14.77
CA PRO A 204 22.34 -3.15 -16.06
C PRO A 204 22.12 -1.63 -15.88
N GLY A 205 23.12 -0.83 -16.25
CA GLY A 205 22.88 0.56 -16.69
C GLY A 205 22.82 1.70 -15.67
N PHE A 206 23.44 1.61 -14.48
CA PHE A 206 23.87 2.85 -13.83
C PHE A 206 25.16 3.30 -14.49
N VAL A 207 25.07 4.16 -15.51
CA VAL A 207 26.23 4.91 -15.98
C VAL A 207 26.67 5.76 -14.78
N GLN A 208 27.90 5.54 -14.32
CA GLN A 208 28.54 6.36 -13.29
C GLN A 208 28.62 7.82 -13.72
#